data_AF-A0A931XYU9-F1
#
_entry.id   AF-A0A931XYU9-F1
#
_cell.length_a   1.000
_cell.length_b   1.000
_cell.length_c   1.000
_cell.angle_alpha   90.00
_cell.angle_beta   90.00
_cell.angle_gamma   90.00
#
_symmetry.space_group_name_H-M   'P 1'
#
loop_
_entity.id
_entity.type
_entity.pdbx_description
1 polymer ?
#
loop_
_entity_poly.entity_id
_entity_poly.type
_entity_poly.pdbx_seq_one_letter_code
_entity_poly.pdbx_strand_id
1 'polypeptide(L)'
;MAKLRRTGRRETFSVSVSPETKERLRRAADRAFGGNVSAVIEAIALEADRQGALEWLLDRAPSVSDAAFEDFLREMSGRKRRRAKRAA
;
A
#
# COMPACT_ATOMS: atom_id res chain seq x y z
N MET A 1 13.18 29.54 -1.63
CA MET A 1 12.28 28.37 -1.79
C MET A 1 11.58 28.10 -0.47
N ALA A 2 10.30 28.44 -0.37
CA ALA A 2 9.53 28.28 0.87
C ALA A 2 9.25 26.78 1.10
N LYS A 3 9.83 26.21 2.17
CA LYS A 3 9.47 24.86 2.64
C LYS A 3 8.01 24.90 3.06
N LEU A 4 7.15 24.17 2.35
CA LEU A 4 5.76 23.93 2.70
C LEU A 4 5.74 23.22 4.07
N ARG A 5 5.56 23.98 5.16
CA ARG A 5 5.45 23.40 6.50
C ARG A 5 4.09 22.72 6.59
N ARG A 6 4.06 21.40 6.40
CA ARG A 6 2.91 20.58 6.78
C ARG A 6 2.81 20.57 8.31
N THR A 7 2.15 21.56 8.88
CA THR A 7 1.83 21.63 10.30
C THR A 7 0.51 20.92 10.56
N GLY A 8 0.52 19.60 10.44
CA GLY A 8 -0.47 18.77 11.14
C GLY A 8 -0.05 18.72 12.60
N ARG A 9 -0.92 19.14 13.53
CA ARG A 9 -0.69 18.97 14.97
C ARG A 9 -0.55 17.47 15.22
N ARG A 10 0.63 17.04 15.69
CA ARG A 10 0.84 15.65 16.11
C ARG A 10 0.41 15.52 17.55
N GLU A 11 -0.40 14.51 17.83
CA GLU A 11 -0.79 14.14 19.18
C GLU A 11 -0.03 12.88 19.58
N THR A 12 0.46 12.88 20.81
CA THR A 12 1.16 11.73 21.38
C THR A 12 0.18 10.98 22.27
N PHE A 13 0.01 9.70 22.00
CA PHE A 13 -0.67 8.77 22.91
C PHE A 13 0.28 7.62 23.25
N SER A 14 0.17 7.11 24.47
CA SER A 14 1.02 6.04 24.98
C SER A 14 0.31 4.69 24.87
N VAL A 15 0.98 3.68 24.35
CA VAL A 15 0.47 2.31 24.24
C VAL A 15 1.47 1.35 24.88
N SER A 16 0.98 0.55 25.82
CA SER A 16 1.76 -0.55 26.39
C SER A 16 1.78 -1.73 25.44
N VAL A 17 2.97 -2.23 25.11
CA VAL A 17 3.17 -3.38 24.24
C VAL A 17 4.09 -4.39 24.93
N SER A 18 4.04 -5.66 24.52
CA SER A 18 4.98 -6.66 25.00
C SER A 18 6.42 -6.29 24.60
N PRO A 19 7.43 -6.77 25.34
CA PRO A 19 8.84 -6.58 24.96
C PRO A 19 9.14 -7.08 23.55
N GLU A 20 8.53 -8.21 23.16
CA GLU A 20 8.69 -8.77 21.81
C GLU A 20 8.12 -7.84 20.74
N THR A 21 6.90 -7.31 20.93
CA THR A 21 6.28 -6.38 19.99
C THR A 21 7.10 -5.11 19.82
N LYS A 22 7.65 -4.59 20.94
CA LYS A 22 8.55 -3.43 20.90
C LYS A 22 9.77 -3.68 20.01
N GLU A 23 10.42 -4.83 20.15
CA GLU A 23 11.60 -5.17 19.35
C GLU A 23 11.26 -5.40 17.88
N ARG A 24 10.11 -6.02 17.58
CA ARG A 24 9.62 -6.17 16.20
C ARG A 24 9.39 -4.82 15.53
N LEU A 25 8.73 -3.88 16.22
CA LEU A 25 8.47 -2.53 15.70
C LEU A 25 9.76 -1.75 15.45
N ARG A 26 10.74 -1.83 16.37
CA ARG A 26 12.05 -1.20 16.18
C ARG A 26 12.77 -1.73 14.96
N ARG A 27 12.89 -3.07 14.82
CA ARG A 27 13.52 -3.68 13.64
C ARG A 27 12.83 -3.29 12.34
N ALA A 28 11.49 -3.21 12.33
CA ALA A 28 10.75 -2.75 11.17
C ALA A 28 11.06 -1.29 10.83
N ALA A 29 11.14 -0.43 11.85
CA ALA A 29 11.48 0.97 11.70
C ALA A 29 12.90 1.16 11.16
N ASP A 30 13.88 0.40 11.66
CA ASP A 30 15.27 0.48 11.21
C ASP A 30 15.40 0.07 9.73
N ARG A 31 14.66 -0.96 9.30
CA ARG A 31 14.73 -1.46 7.91
C ARG A 31 14.16 -0.49 6.87
N ALA A 32 13.10 0.23 7.19
CA ALA A 32 12.30 0.95 6.17
C ALA A 32 12.00 2.41 6.49
N PHE A 33 12.19 2.87 7.74
CA PHE A 33 11.76 4.18 8.21
C PHE A 33 12.84 4.94 9.00
N GLY A 34 14.11 4.55 8.87
CA GLY A 34 15.24 5.20 9.54
C GLY A 34 15.10 5.21 11.07
N GLY A 35 14.53 4.16 11.65
CA GLY A 35 14.30 4.02 13.09
C GLY A 35 13.05 4.74 13.61
N ASN A 36 12.26 5.38 12.74
CA ASN A 36 11.01 6.05 13.15
C ASN A 36 9.85 5.05 13.31
N VAL A 37 9.62 4.62 14.56
CA VAL A 37 8.52 3.70 14.90
C VAL A 37 7.14 4.31 14.65
N SER A 38 6.96 5.62 14.87
CA SER A 38 5.66 6.27 14.59
C SER A 38 5.29 6.17 13.11
N ALA A 39 6.27 6.26 12.20
CA ALA A 39 6.03 6.08 10.76
C ALA A 39 5.66 4.63 10.40
N VAL A 40 6.20 3.63 11.12
CA VAL A 40 5.75 2.23 10.99
C VAL A 40 4.29 2.10 11.39
N ILE A 41 3.91 2.66 12.54
CA ILE A 41 2.53 2.59 13.05
C ILE A 41 1.56 3.29 12.09
N GLU A 42 1.93 4.46 11.57
CA GLU A 42 1.14 5.19 10.56
C GLU A 42 0.97 4.37 9.29
N ALA A 43 2.03 3.71 8.80
CA ALA A 43 1.95 2.84 7.62
C ALA A 43 1.04 1.63 7.84
N ILE A 44 1.10 1.01 9.03
CA ILE A 44 0.22 -0.12 9.39
C ILE A 44 -1.25 0.33 9.43
N ALA A 45 -1.53 1.48 10.04
CA ALA A 45 -2.88 2.02 10.11
C ALA A 45 -3.45 2.28 8.71
N LEU A 46 -2.68 2.94 7.84
CA LEU A 46 -3.08 3.20 6.45
C LEU A 46 -3.32 1.91 5.66
N GLU A 47 -2.53 0.86 5.91
CA GLU A 47 -2.71 -0.41 5.23
C GLU A 47 -3.96 -1.14 5.72
N ALA A 48 -4.24 -1.10 7.03
CA ALA A 48 -5.47 -1.64 7.58
C ALA A 48 -6.72 -0.95 6.99
N ASP A 49 -6.68 0.39 6.85
CA ASP A 49 -7.77 1.15 6.21
C ASP A 49 -7.97 0.74 4.74
N ARG A 50 -6.87 0.54 3.99
CA ARG A 50 -6.93 0.08 2.60
C ARG A 50 -7.51 -1.33 2.49
N GLN A 51 -7.11 -2.23 3.37
CA GLN A 51 -7.62 -3.60 3.40
C GLN A 51 -9.12 -3.60 3.69
N GLY A 52 -9.57 -2.84 4.69
CA GLY A 52 -11.00 -2.70 4.99
C GLY A 52 -11.79 -2.08 3.83
N ALA A 53 -11.24 -1.06 3.16
CA ALA A 53 -11.88 -0.47 1.98
C ALA A 53 -11.94 -1.46 0.80
N LEU A 54 -10.91 -2.27 0.60
CA LEU A 54 -10.87 -3.31 -0.41
C LEU A 54 -11.89 -4.41 -0.12
N GLU A 55 -11.96 -4.89 1.12
CA GLU A 55 -12.96 -5.87 1.55
C GLU A 55 -14.38 -5.34 1.32
N TRP A 56 -14.64 -4.09 1.71
CA TRP A 56 -15.94 -3.43 1.49
C TRP A 56 -16.32 -3.35 -0.01
N LEU A 57 -15.33 -3.09 -0.87
CA LEU A 57 -15.51 -3.07 -2.33
C LEU A 57 -15.80 -4.46 -2.88
N LEU A 58 -15.04 -5.47 -2.44
CA LEU A 58 -15.20 -6.86 -2.91
C LEU A 58 -16.57 -7.43 -2.51
N ASP A 59 -17.03 -7.13 -1.30
CA ASP A 59 -18.36 -7.50 -0.80
C ASP A 59 -19.50 -6.92 -1.67
N ARG A 60 -19.27 -5.76 -2.30
CA ARG A 60 -20.25 -5.07 -3.15
C ARG A 60 -20.02 -5.26 -4.64
N ALA A 61 -18.90 -5.85 -5.02
CA ALA A 61 -18.57 -6.06 -6.41
C ALA A 61 -19.53 -7.12 -6.98
N PRO A 62 -20.14 -6.89 -8.17
CA PRO A 62 -20.84 -7.95 -8.86
C PRO A 62 -19.86 -9.09 -9.15
N SER A 63 -20.33 -10.34 -9.05
CA SER A 63 -19.50 -11.49 -9.38
C SER A 63 -19.07 -11.43 -10.84
N VAL A 64 -17.77 -11.48 -11.09
CA VAL A 64 -17.20 -11.61 -12.43
C VAL A 64 -17.22 -13.10 -12.77
N SER A 65 -17.74 -13.46 -13.94
CA SER A 65 -17.67 -14.85 -14.39
C SER A 65 -16.24 -15.22 -14.77
N ASP A 66 -15.86 -16.47 -14.55
CA ASP A 66 -14.52 -16.96 -14.90
C ASP A 66 -14.20 -16.72 -16.38
N ALA A 67 -15.20 -16.85 -17.26
CA ALA A 67 -15.05 -16.56 -18.69
C ALA A 67 -14.66 -15.09 -18.96
N ALA A 68 -15.30 -14.13 -18.29
CA ALA A 68 -14.98 -12.71 -18.44
C ALA A 68 -13.60 -12.38 -17.85
N PHE A 69 -13.21 -13.06 -16.76
CA PHE A 69 -11.89 -12.90 -16.17
C PHE A 69 -10.77 -13.44 -17.07
N GLU A 70 -10.96 -14.61 -17.68
CA GLU A 70 -10.01 -15.21 -18.62
C GLU A 70 -9.83 -14.36 -19.89
N ASP A 71 -10.91 -13.77 -20.41
CA ASP A 71 -10.83 -12.84 -21.54
C ASP A 71 -10.03 -11.57 -21.19
N PHE A 72 -10.22 -11.03 -19.97
CA PHE A 72 -9.43 -9.90 -19.48
C PHE A 72 -7.93 -10.22 -19.36
N LEU A 73 -7.57 -11.38 -18.80
CA LEU A 73 -6.17 -11.81 -18.68
C LEU A 73 -5.51 -12.00 -20.05
N ARG A 74 -6.28 -12.51 -21.03
CA ARG A 74 -5.83 -12.66 -22.41
C ARG A 74 -5.55 -11.31 -23.07
N GLU A 75 -6.40 -10.31 -22.83
CA GLU A 75 -6.16 -8.95 -23.33
C GLU A 75 -4.91 -8.31 -22.73
N MET A 76 -4.72 -8.43 -21.40
CA MET A 76 -3.57 -7.89 -20.68
C MET A 76 -2.23 -8.49 -21.13
N SER A 77 -2.20 -9.80 -21.39
CA SER A 77 -1.01 -10.52 -21.84
C SER A 77 -0.71 -10.33 -23.35
N GLY A 78 -1.71 -9.96 -24.15
CA GLY A 78 -1.61 -9.79 -25.60
C GLY A 78 -0.92 -8.50 -26.08
N ARG A 79 -0.76 -7.47 -25.24
CA ARG A 79 -0.11 -6.20 -25.62
C ARG A 79 1.43 -6.29 -25.65
N LYS A 80 2.00 -7.16 -26.49
CA LYS A 80 3.39 -7.01 -26.94
C LYS A 80 3.46 -5.84 -27.93
N ARG A 81 3.91 -4.67 -27.47
CA ARG A 81 4.19 -3.46 -28.27
C ARG A 81 5.00 -3.84 -29.52
N ARG A 82 4.37 -3.85 -30.70
CA ARG A 82 5.09 -3.90 -31.99
C ARG A 82 5.86 -2.59 -32.12
N ARG A 83 7.15 -2.64 -31.80
CA ARG A 83 8.11 -1.56 -32.05
C ARG A 83 8.21 -1.42 -33.57
N ALA A 84 7.48 -0.48 -34.15
CA ALA A 84 7.60 -0.15 -35.57
C ALA A 84 9.04 0.32 -35.81
N LYS A 85 9.83 -0.48 -36.53
CA LYS A 85 11.13 -0.07 -37.07
C LYS A 85 10.86 1.14 -37.96
N ARG A 86 11.43 2.29 -37.60
CA ARG A 86 11.55 3.43 -38.52
C ARG A 86 12.37 2.96 -39.72
N ALA A 87 11.76 3.01 -40.91
CA ALA A 87 12.48 2.86 -42.17
C ALA A 87 13.39 4.08 -42.37
N ALA A 88 14.63 3.81 -42.77
CA ALA A 88 15.62 4.80 -43.21
C ALA A 88 15.38 5.17 -44.67
#